data_AF-A0A8H6W9Z0-F1
#
_entry.id   AF-A0A8H6W9Z0-F1
#
_cell.length_a   1.000
_cell.length_b   1.000
_cell.length_c   1.000
_cell.angle_alpha   90.00
_cell.angle_beta   90.00
_cell.angle_gamma   90.00
#
_symmetry.space_group_name_H-M   'P 1'
#
loop_
_entity.id
_entity.type
_entity.pdbx_description
1 polymer ?
#
loop_
_entity_poly.entity_id
_entity_poly.type
_entity_poly.pdbx_seq_one_letter_code
_entity_poly.pdbx_strand_id
1 'polypeptide(L)'
;MVRRYGSAKVDQQTYIYAQRPQFVQVSPRLPCTGFSRGGRGMPTTPPTNDQQHEATLPSLSPNLAMHLGLHLLILPALAFASIPDWYSRNKNTVQTIYNLTIYPANAAIILGGADAVPPGLFNANASGRAGLPRRRLCRVPAPLAPLPATTPATGPIIVSATLTEFTSGCAEVAASTVHLRIHTIPANGSIPDAQFLTTIKQTAFWHFDDAGAVLHYDAFIPNLDLMASISRGFGDNVDEGVGFYSAAGKQATIGAICGAQAQLCVDGNQVYADVDACVGVLTAKPYGRWDETWGDNVVCRGIHVILAAIRPEVHCAHVGPTGGGKCVETHYNINYFNDVELFGGERAFSCETYW
;
A
#
# COMPACT_ATOMS: atom_id res chain seq x y z
N MET A 1 -37.45 -45.64 -20.11
CA MET A 1 -36.53 -44.68 -20.77
C MET A 1 -35.48 -44.24 -19.76
N VAL A 2 -34.27 -44.80 -19.84
CA VAL A 2 -33.12 -44.39 -19.03
C VAL A 2 -31.98 -44.16 -20.03
N ARG A 3 -31.58 -42.90 -20.24
CA ARG A 3 -30.46 -42.55 -21.13
C ARG A 3 -29.18 -42.48 -20.30
N ARG A 4 -28.20 -43.30 -20.71
CA ARG A 4 -26.82 -43.32 -20.22
C ARG A 4 -26.07 -42.07 -20.70
N TYR A 5 -25.30 -41.45 -19.81
CA TYR A 5 -24.27 -40.48 -20.15
C TYR A 5 -23.01 -41.20 -20.62
N GLY A 6 -22.50 -40.83 -21.80
CA GLY A 6 -21.23 -41.30 -22.35
C GLY A 6 -20.09 -40.36 -21.96
N SER A 7 -19.02 -40.92 -21.42
CA SER A 7 -17.76 -40.26 -21.10
C SER A 7 -16.94 -40.00 -22.37
N ALA A 8 -16.56 -38.75 -22.63
CA ALA A 8 -15.54 -38.41 -23.62
C ALA A 8 -14.15 -38.46 -22.96
N LYS A 9 -13.27 -39.29 -23.52
CA LYS A 9 -11.83 -39.34 -23.20
C LYS A 9 -11.15 -38.12 -23.82
N VAL A 10 -10.37 -37.38 -23.02
CA VAL A 10 -9.41 -36.39 -23.52
C VAL A 10 -8.05 -37.08 -23.62
N ASP A 11 -7.52 -37.12 -24.83
CA ASP A 11 -6.24 -37.72 -25.18
C ASP A 11 -5.10 -36.80 -24.74
N GLN A 12 -4.22 -37.31 -23.88
CA GLN A 12 -2.98 -36.66 -23.46
C GLN A 12 -1.83 -37.22 -24.30
N GLN A 13 -1.35 -36.48 -25.31
CA GLN A 13 -0.03 -36.72 -25.87
C GLN A 13 0.68 -35.41 -26.31
N THR A 14 1.72 -35.10 -25.54
CA THR A 14 3.07 -34.77 -26.02
C THR A 14 3.29 -33.45 -26.78
N TYR A 15 3.82 -32.45 -26.08
CA TYR A 15 4.73 -31.45 -26.66
C TYR A 15 5.96 -31.25 -25.76
N ILE A 16 7.08 -31.83 -26.18
CA ILE A 16 8.45 -31.49 -25.74
C ILE A 16 9.23 -31.14 -27.01
N TYR A 17 9.70 -29.89 -27.11
CA TYR A 17 10.96 -29.43 -27.73
C TYR A 17 11.00 -27.90 -27.52
N ALA A 18 11.65 -27.43 -26.45
CA ALA A 18 13.02 -26.91 -26.48
C ALA A 18 13.22 -25.69 -27.39
N GLN A 19 13.06 -24.50 -26.81
CA GLN A 19 13.81 -23.32 -27.22
C GLN A 19 14.51 -22.73 -26.00
N ARG A 20 15.84 -22.62 -26.09
CA ARG A 20 16.70 -22.02 -25.08
C ARG A 20 16.35 -20.54 -24.95
N PRO A 21 16.10 -19.99 -23.74
CA PRO A 21 16.09 -18.55 -23.59
C PRO A 21 17.53 -18.05 -23.72
N GLN A 22 17.75 -17.14 -24.66
CA GLN A 22 18.95 -16.31 -24.68
C GLN A 22 18.99 -15.55 -23.34
N PHE A 23 20.11 -15.65 -22.64
CA PHE A 23 20.39 -14.87 -21.44
C PHE A 23 20.33 -13.38 -21.81
N VAL A 24 19.23 -12.73 -21.46
CA VAL A 24 19.20 -11.26 -21.38
C VAL A 24 20.11 -10.88 -20.23
N GLN A 25 21.15 -10.11 -20.52
CA GLN A 25 22.03 -9.53 -19.52
C GLN A 25 21.17 -8.83 -18.44
N VAL A 26 21.29 -9.33 -17.22
CA VAL A 26 20.76 -8.67 -16.03
C VAL A 26 21.46 -7.32 -15.91
N SER A 27 20.74 -6.22 -16.13
CA SER A 27 21.25 -4.88 -15.86
C SER A 27 21.77 -4.79 -14.42
N PRO A 28 22.88 -4.09 -14.18
CA PRO A 28 23.49 -4.00 -12.86
C PRO A 28 22.52 -3.37 -11.85
N ARG A 29 22.50 -3.98 -10.66
CA ARG A 29 21.80 -3.51 -9.47
C ARG A 29 22.18 -2.05 -9.22
N LEU A 30 21.22 -1.12 -9.33
CA LEU A 30 21.41 0.24 -8.85
C LEU A 30 21.07 0.26 -7.35
N PRO A 31 22.05 0.44 -6.45
CA PRO A 31 21.75 0.63 -5.04
C PRO A 31 20.97 1.92 -4.80
N CYS A 32 20.07 1.94 -3.81
CA CYS A 32 19.37 3.15 -3.34
C CYS A 32 20.33 4.14 -2.62
N THR A 33 21.57 4.29 -3.07
CA THR A 33 22.58 5.15 -2.44
C THR A 33 22.59 6.51 -3.12
N GLY A 34 21.88 7.46 -2.51
CA GLY A 34 21.88 8.87 -2.91
C GLY A 34 21.99 9.78 -1.69
N PHE A 35 23.22 10.01 -1.25
CA PHE A 35 23.73 11.23 -0.59
C PHE A 35 23.37 11.60 0.86
N SER A 36 24.27 12.42 1.39
CA SER A 36 24.79 12.48 2.75
C SER A 36 24.17 13.57 3.64
N ARG A 37 24.15 13.28 4.94
CA ARG A 37 23.72 14.12 6.08
C ARG A 37 24.23 15.57 6.04
N GLY A 38 23.33 16.52 6.26
CA GLY A 38 23.63 17.85 6.81
C GLY A 38 22.80 18.06 8.08
N GLY A 39 23.45 18.05 9.25
CA GLY A 39 22.80 18.17 10.56
C GLY A 39 22.54 19.61 11.02
N ARG A 40 21.55 19.74 11.91
CA ARG A 40 21.26 20.79 12.93
C ARG A 40 19.83 20.50 13.40
N GLY A 41 19.41 20.47 14.66
CA GLY A 41 19.93 20.77 15.99
C GLY A 41 18.67 20.93 16.85
N MET A 42 18.48 20.10 17.89
CA MET A 42 17.32 20.16 18.81
C MET A 42 17.36 21.41 19.70
N PRO A 43 16.23 21.75 20.36
CA PRO A 43 16.25 21.64 21.82
C PRO A 43 14.95 21.12 22.51
N THR A 44 15.17 20.19 23.46
CA THR A 44 14.69 20.09 24.87
C THR A 44 13.21 20.30 25.30
N THR A 45 12.62 19.20 25.79
CA THR A 45 11.85 18.93 27.05
C THR A 45 10.48 19.57 27.39
N PRO A 46 9.63 18.87 28.18
CA PRO A 46 8.17 19.03 28.24
C PRO A 46 7.67 19.66 29.55
N PRO A 47 6.34 19.84 29.72
CA PRO A 47 5.72 19.84 31.03
C PRO A 47 4.79 18.64 31.25
N THR A 48 5.00 18.02 32.40
CA THR A 48 4.10 17.13 33.15
C THR A 48 2.80 17.84 33.56
N ASN A 49 1.67 17.14 33.55
CA ASN A 49 0.62 17.43 34.52
C ASN A 49 -0.20 16.18 34.86
N ASP A 50 -0.05 15.75 36.11
CA ASP A 50 -0.92 14.84 36.83
C ASP A 50 -2.28 15.53 37.07
N GLN A 51 -3.39 14.82 36.80
CA GLN A 51 -4.58 14.87 37.66
C GLN A 51 -5.30 13.52 37.60
N GLN A 52 -5.13 12.75 38.66
CA GLN A 52 -5.95 11.58 38.97
C GLN A 52 -7.32 12.05 39.48
N HIS A 53 -8.39 11.59 38.85
CA HIS A 53 -9.74 11.69 39.38
C HIS A 53 -10.01 10.47 40.27
N GLU A 54 -9.98 10.65 41.59
CA GLU A 54 -10.54 9.70 42.55
C GLU A 54 -12.07 9.74 42.48
N ALA A 55 -12.67 8.60 42.15
CA ALA A 55 -14.11 8.37 42.26
C ALA A 55 -14.43 7.78 43.63
N THR A 56 -15.19 8.54 44.43
CA THR A 56 -15.78 8.13 45.70
C THR A 56 -16.91 7.11 45.50
N LEU A 57 -16.84 5.97 46.19
CA LEU A 57 -17.94 5.00 46.31
C LEU A 57 -18.66 5.16 47.66
N PRO A 58 -19.98 4.91 47.73
CA PRO A 58 -20.76 5.13 48.94
C PRO A 58 -20.64 3.97 49.94
N SER A 59 -20.68 4.32 51.22
CA SER A 59 -20.66 3.41 52.36
C SER A 59 -21.93 2.55 52.43
N LEU A 60 -21.75 1.23 52.53
CA LEU A 60 -22.82 0.30 52.92
C LEU A 60 -22.59 -0.19 54.36
N SER A 61 -23.70 -0.23 55.09
CA SER A 61 -23.85 -0.52 56.52
C SER A 61 -23.43 -1.93 56.94
N PRO A 62 -23.02 -2.13 58.22
CA PRO A 62 -22.70 -3.44 58.75
C PRO A 62 -23.97 -4.11 59.28
N ASN A 63 -24.30 -5.31 58.82
CA ASN A 63 -25.00 -6.37 59.57
C ASN A 63 -25.46 -7.47 58.61
N LEU A 64 -24.69 -8.55 58.50
CA LEU A 64 -25.22 -9.93 58.54
C LEU A 64 -24.03 -10.91 58.55
N ALA A 65 -23.66 -11.32 59.75
CA ALA A 65 -22.83 -12.50 59.97
C ALA A 65 -23.76 -13.67 60.29
N MET A 66 -23.91 -14.63 59.38
CA MET A 66 -24.10 -16.05 59.75
C MET A 66 -24.08 -16.97 58.52
N HIS A 67 -23.03 -17.80 58.49
CA HIS A 67 -23.01 -19.19 58.05
C HIS A 67 -23.43 -19.51 56.62
N LEU A 68 -22.46 -19.55 55.70
CA LEU A 68 -22.39 -20.59 54.67
C LEU A 68 -20.91 -20.88 54.35
N GLY A 69 -20.59 -22.15 54.15
CA GLY A 69 -19.24 -22.73 54.17
C GLY A 69 -18.21 -22.05 53.28
N LEU A 70 -17.01 -21.94 53.85
CA LEU A 70 -15.76 -21.54 53.24
C LEU A 70 -15.32 -22.58 52.19
N HIS A 71 -15.90 -22.53 50.99
CA HIS A 71 -15.18 -22.90 49.77
C HIS A 71 -14.65 -21.61 49.14
N LEU A 72 -13.53 -21.15 49.69
CA LEU A 72 -12.68 -20.17 49.05
C LEU A 72 -12.13 -20.84 47.78
N LEU A 73 -12.88 -20.75 46.69
CA LEU A 73 -12.35 -20.99 45.36
C LEU A 73 -11.25 -19.95 45.17
N ILE A 74 -10.01 -20.35 45.42
CA ILE A 74 -8.82 -19.66 44.95
C ILE A 74 -8.90 -19.75 43.43
N LEU A 75 -9.63 -18.82 42.82
CA LEU A 75 -9.43 -18.51 41.41
C LEU A 75 -7.97 -18.07 41.34
N PRO A 76 -7.07 -18.82 40.67
CA PRO A 76 -5.75 -18.30 40.43
C PRO A 76 -5.96 -16.97 39.72
N ALA A 77 -5.39 -15.89 40.27
CA ALA A 77 -5.32 -14.64 39.56
C ALA A 77 -4.70 -14.97 38.19
N LEU A 78 -5.53 -14.93 37.15
CA LEU A 78 -5.05 -15.05 35.78
C LEU A 78 -4.07 -13.89 35.63
N ALA A 79 -2.78 -14.20 35.73
CA ALA A 79 -1.73 -13.26 35.43
C ALA A 79 -1.94 -12.87 33.97
N PHE A 80 -2.54 -11.70 33.74
CA PHE A 80 -2.59 -11.13 32.42
C PHE A 80 -1.14 -10.99 31.98
N ALA A 81 -0.74 -11.74 30.96
CA ALA A 81 0.58 -11.60 30.37
C ALA A 81 0.74 -10.12 29.99
N SER A 82 1.76 -9.47 30.52
CA SER A 82 2.07 -8.09 30.17
C SER A 82 2.31 -8.03 28.67
N ILE A 83 1.67 -7.07 27.99
CA ILE A 83 1.91 -6.83 26.57
C ILE A 83 3.42 -6.57 26.39
N PRO A 84 4.12 -7.35 25.55
CA PRO A 84 5.55 -7.15 25.35
C PRO A 84 5.84 -5.76 24.78
N ASP A 85 6.95 -5.14 25.18
CA ASP A 85 7.32 -3.79 24.74
C ASP A 85 7.35 -3.64 23.20
N TRP A 86 7.77 -4.70 22.50
CA TRP A 86 7.83 -4.73 21.05
C TRP A 86 6.44 -4.65 20.40
N TYR A 87 5.37 -5.13 21.03
CA TYR A 87 4.02 -5.04 20.49
C TYR A 87 3.60 -3.57 20.40
N SER A 88 3.78 -2.82 21.49
CA SER A 88 3.47 -1.39 21.56
C SER A 88 4.34 -0.59 20.59
N ARG A 89 5.63 -0.90 20.50
CA ARG A 89 6.56 -0.29 19.52
C ARG A 89 6.09 -0.50 18.08
N ASN A 90 5.79 -1.74 17.69
CA ASN A 90 5.38 -2.08 16.32
C ASN A 90 4.05 -1.41 15.98
N LYS A 91 3.08 -1.42 16.91
CA LYS A 91 1.79 -0.73 16.74
C LYS A 91 1.97 0.77 16.52
N ASN A 92 2.80 1.42 17.34
CA ASN A 92 3.08 2.85 17.22
C ASN A 92 3.78 3.20 15.91
N THR A 93 4.69 2.35 15.45
CA THR A 93 5.37 2.50 14.16
C THR A 93 4.37 2.45 13.00
N VAL A 94 3.51 1.42 12.96
CA VAL A 94 2.48 1.27 11.93
C VAL A 94 1.48 2.43 11.97
N GLN A 95 1.02 2.83 13.16
CA GLN A 95 0.11 3.98 13.32
C GLN A 95 0.76 5.28 12.81
N THR A 96 2.05 5.49 13.08
CA THR A 96 2.79 6.65 12.61
C THR A 96 2.87 6.68 11.09
N ILE A 97 3.15 5.54 10.45
CA ILE A 97 3.17 5.42 8.98
C ILE A 97 1.83 5.84 8.40
N TYR A 98 0.71 5.32 8.89
CA TYR A 98 -0.61 5.68 8.38
C TYR A 98 -1.01 7.12 8.69
N ASN A 99 -0.62 7.67 9.84
CA ASN A 99 -0.87 9.08 10.15
C ASN A 99 -0.11 10.04 9.21
N LEU A 100 1.00 9.59 8.63
CA LEU A 100 1.74 10.36 7.63
C LEU A 100 1.12 10.26 6.23
N THR A 101 0.26 9.27 5.97
CA THR A 101 -0.35 9.08 4.64
C THR A 101 -1.70 9.78 4.47
N ILE A 102 -2.23 10.39 5.53
CA ILE A 102 -3.49 11.16 5.51
C ILE A 102 -3.25 12.66 5.33
N TYR A 103 -4.23 13.36 4.77
CA TYR A 103 -4.22 14.81 4.65
C TYR A 103 -4.42 15.50 6.00
N PRO A 104 -3.71 16.62 6.27
CA PRO A 104 -2.70 17.27 5.41
C PRO A 104 -1.26 16.75 5.60
N ALA A 105 -1.03 15.77 6.50
CA ALA A 105 0.32 15.28 6.82
C ALA A 105 1.06 14.69 5.60
N ASN A 106 0.32 14.07 4.67
CA ASN A 106 0.86 13.50 3.44
C ASN A 106 1.47 14.54 2.48
N ALA A 107 1.12 15.82 2.59
CA ALA A 107 1.61 16.87 1.70
C ALA A 107 3.14 16.97 1.71
N ALA A 108 3.76 16.82 2.89
CA ALA A 108 5.22 16.82 3.00
C ALA A 108 5.87 15.65 2.25
N ILE A 109 5.26 14.45 2.29
CA ILE A 109 5.75 13.27 1.57
C ILE A 109 5.53 13.41 0.06
N ILE A 110 4.42 14.01 -0.36
CA ILE A 110 4.15 14.27 -1.78
C ILE A 110 5.18 15.26 -2.36
N LEU A 111 5.51 16.31 -1.61
CA LEU A 111 6.43 17.36 -2.06
C LEU A 111 7.92 17.00 -1.88
N GLY A 112 8.26 16.35 -0.77
CA GLY A 112 9.63 16.02 -0.39
C GLY A 112 10.03 14.56 -0.60
N GLY A 113 9.13 13.72 -1.13
CA GLY A 113 9.39 12.32 -1.43
C GLY A 113 9.87 11.52 -0.21
N ALA A 114 10.91 10.71 -0.43
CA ALA A 114 11.52 9.87 0.61
C ALA A 114 12.16 10.69 1.74
N ASP A 115 12.64 11.90 1.43
CA ASP A 115 13.40 12.73 2.38
C ASP A 115 12.50 13.38 3.43
N ALA A 116 11.20 13.47 3.15
CA ALA A 116 10.18 13.95 4.08
C ALA A 116 9.71 12.87 5.08
N VAL A 117 10.15 11.62 4.94
CA VAL A 117 9.81 10.54 5.87
C VAL A 117 10.66 10.67 7.13
N PRO A 118 10.04 10.68 8.35
CA PRO A 118 10.81 10.79 9.59
C PRO A 118 11.88 9.69 9.71
N PRO A 119 13.09 10.04 10.19
CA PRO A 119 14.17 9.06 10.34
C PRO A 119 13.78 7.98 11.35
N GLY A 120 14.19 6.75 11.08
CA GLY A 120 13.92 5.60 11.95
C GLY A 120 12.57 4.91 11.71
N LEU A 121 11.71 5.45 10.84
CA LEU A 121 10.43 4.80 10.51
C LEU A 121 10.60 3.62 9.53
N PHE A 122 11.50 3.79 8.56
CA PHE A 122 11.88 2.76 7.59
C PHE A 122 13.39 2.53 7.63
N ASN A 123 13.78 1.27 7.52
CA ASN A 123 15.17 0.89 7.36
C ASN A 123 15.74 1.46 6.04
N ALA A 124 17.05 1.72 6.00
CA ALA A 124 17.72 2.21 4.80
C ALA A 124 17.55 1.29 3.58
N ASN A 125 17.45 -0.01 3.83
CA ASN A 125 17.26 -1.08 2.87
C ASN A 125 15.80 -1.55 2.78
N ALA A 126 14.85 -0.74 3.26
CA ALA A 126 13.45 -1.12 3.24
C ALA A 126 13.00 -1.52 1.84
N SER A 127 12.26 -2.62 1.76
CA SER A 127 11.57 -3.06 0.55
C SER A 127 10.12 -3.37 0.89
N GLY A 128 9.25 -3.41 -0.11
CA GLY A 128 7.87 -3.74 0.17
C GLY A 128 6.95 -3.55 -1.00
N ARG A 129 5.86 -4.30 -1.00
CA ARG A 129 4.81 -4.18 -2.00
C ARG A 129 3.52 -3.63 -1.41
N ALA A 130 2.80 -2.90 -2.25
CA ALA A 130 1.44 -2.48 -1.99
C ALA A 130 0.63 -2.84 -3.24
N GLY A 131 -0.27 -3.80 -3.09
CA GLY A 131 -1.19 -4.31 -4.10
C GLY A 131 -0.58 -5.10 -5.26
N LEU A 132 0.77 -5.21 -5.41
CA LEU A 132 1.37 -5.60 -6.71
C LEU A 132 2.74 -6.32 -6.64
N PRO A 133 3.02 -7.25 -7.58
CA PRO A 133 4.14 -8.22 -7.57
C PRO A 133 5.57 -7.66 -7.60
N ARG A 134 5.81 -6.38 -7.94
CA ARG A 134 7.18 -5.85 -8.05
C ARG A 134 7.34 -4.47 -7.46
N ARG A 135 7.62 -4.41 -6.16
CA ARG A 135 7.98 -3.16 -5.51
C ARG A 135 9.17 -3.36 -4.57
N ARG A 136 10.38 -3.04 -5.03
CA ARG A 136 11.41 -2.52 -4.12
C ARG A 136 11.11 -1.04 -3.99
N LEU A 137 10.45 -0.66 -2.92
CA LEU A 137 10.22 0.75 -2.61
C LEU A 137 11.37 1.21 -1.73
N CYS A 138 12.32 1.95 -2.31
CA CYS A 138 13.25 2.70 -1.50
C CYS A 138 12.42 3.75 -0.72
N ARG A 139 12.16 3.49 0.58
CA ARG A 139 11.76 4.46 1.62
C ARG A 139 10.43 5.21 1.53
N VAL A 140 9.65 5.17 0.45
CA VAL A 140 8.44 6.04 0.35
C VAL A 140 7.14 5.30 0.71
N PRO A 141 6.32 5.85 1.64
CA PRO A 141 4.95 5.39 1.96
C PRO A 141 3.93 5.62 0.83
N ALA A 142 4.32 6.25 -0.27
CA ALA A 142 3.44 6.69 -1.36
C ALA A 142 2.50 5.62 -1.93
N PRO A 143 2.80 4.31 -1.93
CA PRO A 143 1.85 3.30 -2.39
C PRO A 143 1.02 2.66 -1.27
N LEU A 144 1.25 3.00 0.01
CA LEU A 144 0.32 2.71 1.11
C LEU A 144 -0.90 3.66 1.11
N ALA A 145 -0.85 4.72 0.31
CA ALA A 145 -1.96 5.62 0.01
C ALA A 145 -2.11 5.75 -1.50
N PRO A 146 -2.99 4.98 -2.16
CA PRO A 146 -3.28 5.18 -3.58
C PRO A 146 -3.83 6.62 -3.76
N LEU A 147 -2.99 7.51 -4.31
CA LEU A 147 -3.22 8.95 -4.47
C LEU A 147 -4.31 9.26 -5.52
N PRO A 148 -4.83 10.51 -5.55
CA PRO A 148 -4.23 11.55 -6.38
C PRO A 148 -4.17 12.92 -5.68
N ALA A 149 -2.97 13.36 -5.29
CA ALA A 149 -2.75 14.77 -4.99
C ALA A 149 -2.41 15.50 -6.28
N THR A 150 -3.41 16.09 -6.94
CA THR A 150 -3.15 17.33 -7.67
C THR A 150 -2.98 18.41 -6.61
N THR A 151 -1.90 19.18 -6.68
CA THR A 151 -1.86 20.48 -6.01
C THR A 151 -2.48 21.53 -6.95
N PRO A 152 -3.42 22.37 -6.49
CA PRO A 152 -4.02 22.37 -5.16
C PRO A 152 -4.96 21.16 -4.97
N ALA A 153 -5.04 20.66 -3.74
CA ALA A 153 -5.71 19.41 -3.31
C ALA A 153 -7.21 19.37 -3.66
N THR A 154 -7.52 19.26 -4.93
CA THR A 154 -8.87 19.05 -5.45
C THR A 154 -9.07 17.58 -5.72
N GLY A 155 -10.19 17.04 -5.23
CA GLY A 155 -10.57 15.66 -5.50
C GLY A 155 -10.39 14.69 -4.32
N PRO A 156 -10.41 13.38 -4.61
CA PRO A 156 -10.39 12.32 -3.61
C PRO A 156 -9.09 12.32 -2.82
N ILE A 157 -9.16 12.34 -1.50
CA ILE A 157 -7.99 12.29 -0.63
C ILE A 157 -8.29 11.54 0.67
N ILE A 158 -7.29 10.82 1.17
CA ILE A 158 -7.43 10.11 2.44
C ILE A 158 -7.32 11.14 3.57
N VAL A 159 -8.36 11.24 4.39
CA VAL A 159 -8.42 12.20 5.51
C VAL A 159 -8.33 11.54 6.88
N SER A 160 -8.48 10.21 6.95
CA SER A 160 -8.29 9.47 8.19
C SER A 160 -7.86 8.03 7.92
N ALA A 161 -7.05 7.49 8.83
CA ALA A 161 -6.63 6.11 8.84
C ALA A 161 -6.87 5.50 10.22
N THR A 162 -7.77 4.52 10.29
CA THR A 162 -8.12 3.84 11.54
C THR A 162 -7.54 2.43 11.51
N LEU A 163 -6.59 2.15 12.40
CA LEU A 163 -6.09 0.80 12.64
C LEU A 163 -7.18 -0.02 13.35
N THR A 164 -7.91 -0.83 12.58
CA THR A 164 -9.05 -1.62 13.08
C THR A 164 -8.60 -2.93 13.68
N GLU A 165 -7.56 -3.54 13.10
CA GLU A 165 -6.95 -4.75 13.62
C GLU A 165 -5.43 -4.61 13.64
N PHE A 166 -4.81 -5.11 14.71
CA PHE A 166 -3.36 -5.17 14.81
C PHE A 166 -2.93 -6.37 15.65
N THR A 167 -2.02 -7.15 15.10
CA THR A 167 -1.35 -8.23 15.81
C THR A 167 0.15 -8.17 15.55
N SER A 168 0.93 -8.58 16.53
CA SER A 168 2.35 -8.78 16.39
C SER A 168 2.68 -9.99 17.25
N GLY A 169 3.21 -11.04 16.64
CA GLY A 169 3.48 -12.32 17.32
C GLY A 169 4.89 -12.42 17.88
N CYS A 170 5.79 -11.59 17.37
CA CYS A 170 7.19 -11.47 17.76
C CYS A 170 7.65 -10.03 17.49
N ALA A 171 8.87 -9.71 17.92
CA ALA A 171 9.38 -8.35 17.81
C ALA A 171 9.53 -7.89 16.35
N GLU A 172 9.79 -8.82 15.44
CA GLU A 172 10.15 -8.55 14.06
C GLU A 172 8.92 -8.52 13.16
N VAL A 173 7.79 -9.14 13.53
CA VAL A 173 6.64 -9.31 12.62
C VAL A 173 5.34 -8.76 13.20
N ALA A 174 4.60 -8.02 12.38
CA ALA A 174 3.23 -7.62 12.66
C ALA A 174 2.32 -7.78 11.44
N ALA A 175 1.01 -7.79 11.69
CA ALA A 175 -0.03 -7.65 10.68
C ALA A 175 -1.06 -6.60 11.12
N SER A 176 -1.60 -5.88 10.16
CA SER A 176 -2.58 -4.82 10.42
C SER A 176 -3.73 -4.84 9.41
N THR A 177 -4.91 -4.44 9.86
CA THR A 177 -6.00 -3.96 9.00
C THR A 177 -6.27 -2.50 9.30
N VAL A 178 -6.33 -1.68 8.25
CA VAL A 178 -6.59 -0.24 8.35
C VAL A 178 -7.76 0.13 7.46
N HIS A 179 -8.68 0.92 8.01
CA HIS A 179 -9.72 1.59 7.24
C HIS A 179 -9.29 3.02 6.92
N LEU A 180 -9.24 3.34 5.63
CA LEU A 180 -8.86 4.66 5.13
C LEU A 180 -10.12 5.35 4.60
N ARG A 181 -10.50 6.49 5.19
CA ARG A 181 -11.65 7.27 4.72
C ARG A 181 -11.19 8.26 3.68
N ILE A 182 -11.88 8.27 2.55
CA ILE A 182 -11.61 9.15 1.42
C ILE A 182 -12.71 10.19 1.35
N HIS A 183 -12.31 11.46 1.30
CA HIS A 183 -13.21 12.59 1.10
C HIS A 183 -12.80 13.34 -0.18
N THR A 184 -13.72 14.09 -0.76
CA THR A 184 -13.43 15.03 -1.85
C THR A 184 -13.17 16.41 -1.26
N ILE A 185 -11.97 16.97 -1.46
CA ILE A 185 -11.68 18.36 -1.04
C ILE A 185 -11.98 19.34 -2.20
N PRO A 186 -12.71 20.44 -1.94
CA PRO A 186 -12.98 21.47 -2.94
C PRO A 186 -11.75 22.35 -3.24
N ALA A 187 -11.82 23.15 -4.32
CA ALA A 187 -10.70 23.95 -4.81
C ALA A 187 -10.15 25.00 -3.83
N ASN A 188 -10.94 25.38 -2.82
CA ASN A 188 -10.53 26.27 -1.74
C ASN A 188 -9.76 25.54 -0.61
N GLY A 189 -9.61 24.21 -0.67
CA GLY A 189 -8.84 23.42 0.30
C GLY A 189 -9.50 23.27 1.68
N SER A 190 -10.75 23.71 1.86
CA SER A 190 -11.45 23.65 3.15
C SER A 190 -11.89 22.23 3.47
N ILE A 191 -11.43 21.70 4.62
CA ILE A 191 -11.90 20.42 5.16
C ILE A 191 -13.38 20.45 5.59
N PRO A 192 -13.94 21.56 6.15
CA PRO A 192 -15.36 21.63 6.49
C PRO A 192 -16.31 21.33 5.33
N ASP A 193 -15.87 21.58 4.09
CA ASP A 193 -16.63 21.32 2.87
C ASP A 193 -16.29 19.95 2.24
N ALA A 194 -15.46 19.14 2.90
CA ALA A 194 -15.00 17.85 2.37
C ALA A 194 -16.11 16.79 2.44
N GLN A 195 -16.57 16.35 1.27
CA GLN A 195 -17.65 15.37 1.17
C GLN A 195 -17.11 13.95 1.31
N PHE A 196 -17.71 13.14 2.18
CA PHE A 196 -17.39 11.72 2.26
C PHE A 196 -17.64 11.05 0.91
N LEU A 197 -16.63 10.34 0.41
CA LEU A 197 -16.70 9.63 -0.86
C LEU A 197 -16.84 8.13 -0.62
N THR A 198 -15.86 7.53 0.07
CA THR A 198 -15.84 6.09 0.34
C THR A 198 -14.88 5.74 1.47
N THR A 199 -14.88 4.48 1.91
CA THR A 199 -13.87 3.91 2.81
C THR A 199 -13.22 2.72 2.13
N ILE A 200 -11.89 2.67 2.12
CA ILE A 200 -11.14 1.50 1.67
C ILE A 200 -10.51 0.77 2.84
N LYS A 201 -10.33 -0.53 2.68
CA LYS A 201 -9.59 -1.39 3.60
C LYS A 201 -8.20 -1.63 3.05
N GLN A 202 -7.20 -1.65 3.91
CA GLN A 202 -5.87 -2.14 3.60
C GLN A 202 -5.46 -3.18 4.63
N THR A 203 -4.97 -4.33 4.16
CA THR A 203 -4.37 -5.35 5.00
C THR A 203 -2.88 -5.39 4.73
N ALA A 204 -2.04 -5.44 5.75
CA ALA A 204 -0.59 -5.42 5.56
C ALA A 204 0.13 -6.34 6.54
N PHE A 205 1.19 -6.97 6.05
CA PHE A 205 2.23 -7.62 6.85
C PHE A 205 3.46 -6.70 6.93
N TRP A 206 4.12 -6.72 8.08
CA TRP A 206 5.25 -5.86 8.41
C TRP A 206 6.37 -6.70 8.98
N HIS A 207 7.60 -6.42 8.53
CA HIS A 207 8.83 -6.89 9.14
C HIS A 207 9.63 -5.68 9.63
N PHE A 208 10.07 -5.71 10.88
CA PHE A 208 10.87 -4.66 11.51
C PHE A 208 12.30 -5.14 11.74
N ASP A 209 13.25 -4.22 11.67
CA ASP A 209 14.60 -4.48 12.19
C ASP A 209 14.64 -4.40 13.72
N ASP A 210 15.81 -4.67 14.31
CA ASP A 210 16.02 -4.64 15.76
C ASP A 210 15.70 -3.28 16.41
N ALA A 211 15.75 -2.19 15.63
CA ALA A 211 15.42 -0.84 16.10
C ALA A 211 13.91 -0.54 16.01
N GLY A 212 13.11 -1.44 15.43
CA GLY A 212 11.68 -1.25 15.18
C GLY A 212 11.37 -0.47 13.90
N ALA A 213 12.35 -0.22 13.03
CA ALA A 213 12.11 0.41 11.74
C ALA A 213 11.61 -0.63 10.73
N VAL A 214 10.69 -0.26 9.84
CA VAL A 214 10.16 -1.18 8.84
C VAL A 214 11.24 -1.55 7.82
N LEU A 215 11.57 -2.84 7.76
CA LEU A 215 12.50 -3.43 6.80
C LEU A 215 11.74 -4.03 5.60
N HIS A 216 10.65 -4.75 5.85
CA HIS A 216 9.80 -5.28 4.79
C HIS A 216 8.33 -4.96 5.06
N TYR A 217 7.56 -4.78 4.00
CA TYR A 217 6.11 -4.76 4.11
C TYR A 217 5.43 -5.37 2.88
N ASP A 218 4.29 -6.00 3.12
CA ASP A 218 3.42 -6.53 2.09
C ASP A 218 1.99 -6.08 2.38
N ALA A 219 1.57 -5.04 1.68
CA ALA A 219 0.27 -4.41 1.84
C ALA A 219 -0.64 -4.74 0.65
N PHE A 220 -1.93 -4.87 0.90
CA PHE A 220 -2.95 -5.18 -0.09
C PHE A 220 -4.21 -4.35 0.16
N ILE A 221 -4.76 -3.78 -0.92
CA ILE A 221 -6.02 -3.02 -0.89
C ILE A 221 -7.00 -3.79 -1.77
N PRO A 222 -7.95 -4.55 -1.18
CA PRO A 222 -8.98 -5.20 -1.96
C PRO A 222 -9.90 -4.18 -2.65
N ASN A 223 -10.41 -4.53 -3.83
CA ASN A 223 -11.35 -3.74 -4.62
C ASN A 223 -10.83 -2.32 -4.93
N LEU A 224 -9.54 -2.22 -5.26
CA LEU A 224 -8.94 -0.96 -5.68
C LEU A 224 -9.60 -0.45 -6.98
N ASP A 225 -10.08 -1.35 -7.82
CA ASP A 225 -10.88 -1.03 -9.01
C ASP A 225 -12.16 -0.28 -8.70
N LEU A 226 -12.91 -0.76 -7.71
CA LEU A 226 -14.12 -0.09 -7.26
C LEU A 226 -13.82 1.28 -6.67
N MET A 227 -12.76 1.39 -5.87
CA MET A 227 -12.33 2.69 -5.34
C MET A 227 -11.98 3.65 -6.46
N ALA A 228 -11.20 3.22 -7.45
CA ALA A 228 -10.84 4.03 -8.59
C ALA A 228 -12.10 4.55 -9.31
N SER A 229 -13.07 3.67 -9.58
CA SER A 229 -14.37 3.99 -10.20
C SER A 229 -15.13 5.10 -9.44
N ILE A 230 -15.33 4.89 -8.13
CA ILE A 230 -16.04 5.86 -7.28
C ILE A 230 -15.28 7.19 -7.24
N SER A 231 -13.95 7.14 -7.10
CA SER A 231 -13.09 8.34 -6.98
C SER A 231 -13.13 9.26 -8.20
N ARG A 232 -13.47 8.73 -9.37
CA ARG A 232 -13.62 9.54 -10.60
C ARG A 232 -15.08 9.78 -10.97
N GLY A 233 -16.02 9.49 -10.07
CA GLY A 233 -17.44 9.76 -10.26
C GLY A 233 -18.15 8.80 -11.21
N PHE A 234 -17.58 7.62 -11.49
CA PHE A 234 -18.21 6.61 -12.34
C PHE A 234 -19.16 5.67 -11.58
N GLY A 235 -19.29 5.86 -10.26
CA GLY A 235 -20.13 5.03 -9.39
C GLY A 235 -19.44 3.74 -8.95
N ASP A 236 -20.24 2.81 -8.42
CA ASP A 236 -19.79 1.55 -7.82
C ASP A 236 -19.87 0.34 -8.79
N ASN A 237 -19.88 0.61 -10.10
CA ASN A 237 -19.90 -0.43 -11.13
C ASN A 237 -18.57 -0.44 -11.92
N VAL A 238 -17.96 -1.63 -12.02
CA VAL A 238 -16.70 -1.90 -12.73
C VAL A 238 -16.84 -2.99 -13.81
N ASP A 239 -18.07 -3.27 -14.21
CA ASP A 239 -18.37 -4.18 -15.32
C ASP A 239 -17.77 -3.68 -16.63
N GLU A 240 -17.50 -4.60 -17.54
CA GLU A 240 -17.02 -4.25 -18.87
C GLU A 240 -18.08 -3.41 -19.62
N GLY A 241 -17.66 -2.31 -20.25
CA GLY A 241 -18.55 -1.45 -21.03
C GLY A 241 -19.19 -0.28 -20.27
N VAL A 242 -19.03 -0.19 -18.94
CA VAL A 242 -19.52 0.95 -18.14
C VAL A 242 -18.36 1.76 -17.55
N GLY A 243 -18.61 3.03 -17.22
CA GLY A 243 -17.64 3.90 -16.56
C GLY A 243 -16.27 3.89 -17.23
N PHE A 244 -15.23 3.56 -16.45
CA PHE A 244 -13.84 3.39 -16.92
C PHE A 244 -13.66 2.35 -18.02
N TYR A 245 -14.46 1.30 -18.00
CA TYR A 245 -14.34 0.16 -18.91
C TYR A 245 -15.20 0.32 -20.17
N SER A 246 -15.98 1.40 -20.25
CA SER A 246 -16.61 1.84 -21.50
C SER A 246 -15.56 2.30 -22.51
N ALA A 247 -15.88 2.26 -23.80
CA ALA A 247 -14.99 2.76 -24.85
C ALA A 247 -14.59 4.23 -24.61
N ALA A 248 -15.54 5.07 -24.19
CA ALA A 248 -15.30 6.47 -23.87
C ALA A 248 -14.41 6.64 -22.63
N GLY A 249 -14.65 5.84 -21.57
CA GLY A 249 -13.85 5.89 -20.33
C GLY A 249 -12.40 5.46 -20.54
N LYS A 250 -12.17 4.42 -21.35
CA LYS A 250 -10.82 3.97 -21.74
C LYS A 250 -10.08 5.05 -22.50
N GLN A 251 -10.73 5.65 -23.50
CA GLN A 251 -10.15 6.74 -24.31
C GLN A 251 -9.85 7.98 -23.46
N ALA A 252 -10.77 8.37 -22.57
CA ALA A 252 -10.54 9.48 -21.65
C ALA A 252 -9.34 9.23 -20.72
N THR A 253 -9.17 8.00 -20.22
CA THR A 253 -8.04 7.62 -19.37
C THR A 253 -6.72 7.64 -20.14
N ILE A 254 -6.69 7.11 -21.37
CA ILE A 254 -5.53 7.17 -22.25
C ILE A 254 -5.14 8.63 -22.53
N GLY A 255 -6.12 9.47 -22.89
CA GLY A 255 -5.89 10.90 -23.12
C GLY A 255 -5.32 11.61 -21.89
N ALA A 256 -5.84 11.32 -20.69
CA ALA A 256 -5.32 11.87 -19.45
C ALA A 256 -3.87 11.45 -19.17
N ILE A 257 -3.54 10.17 -19.37
CA ILE A 257 -2.17 9.67 -19.23
C ILE A 257 -1.23 10.35 -20.23
N CYS A 258 -1.63 10.42 -21.50
CA CYS A 258 -0.81 10.98 -22.56
C CYS A 258 -0.62 12.50 -22.46
N GLY A 259 -1.63 13.22 -21.97
CA GLY A 259 -1.51 14.64 -21.63
C GLY A 259 -0.58 14.87 -20.44
N ALA A 260 -0.75 14.11 -19.36
CA ALA A 260 0.06 14.25 -18.15
C ALA A 260 1.53 13.89 -18.40
N GLN A 261 1.82 12.80 -19.12
CA GLN A 261 3.21 12.44 -19.44
C GLN A 261 3.89 13.51 -20.31
N ALA A 262 3.19 14.16 -21.22
CA ALA A 262 3.78 15.21 -22.07
C ALA A 262 4.22 16.43 -21.24
N GLN A 263 3.61 16.63 -20.08
CA GLN A 263 3.96 17.70 -19.14
C GLN A 263 5.05 17.28 -18.15
N LEU A 264 5.00 16.03 -17.68
CA LEU A 264 5.85 15.54 -16.58
C LEU A 264 7.15 14.87 -17.06
N CYS A 265 7.11 14.26 -18.24
CA CYS A 265 8.19 13.45 -18.80
C CYS A 265 8.83 14.19 -19.97
N VAL A 266 9.61 15.20 -19.66
CA VAL A 266 10.34 16.06 -20.61
C VAL A 266 11.85 15.86 -20.52
N ASP A 267 12.60 16.47 -21.43
CA ASP A 267 14.06 16.39 -21.50
C ASP A 267 14.59 14.94 -21.49
N GLY A 268 15.52 14.62 -20.60
CA GLY A 268 16.08 13.27 -20.46
C GLY A 268 15.07 12.20 -19.99
N ASN A 269 13.87 12.62 -19.57
CA ASN A 269 12.79 11.72 -19.15
C ASN A 269 11.71 11.54 -20.23
N GLN A 270 11.87 12.15 -21.41
CA GLN A 270 10.91 12.03 -22.51
C GLN A 270 10.81 10.57 -22.99
N VAL A 271 9.58 10.03 -23.01
CA VAL A 271 9.30 8.64 -23.38
C VAL A 271 8.43 8.45 -24.62
N TYR A 272 7.82 9.53 -25.11
CA TYR A 272 7.08 9.57 -26.37
C TYR A 272 7.49 10.82 -27.17
N ALA A 273 7.41 10.74 -28.50
CA ALA A 273 7.68 11.90 -29.35
C ALA A 273 6.67 13.03 -29.11
N ASP A 274 5.39 12.67 -29.00
CA ASP A 274 4.26 13.57 -28.76
C ASP A 274 3.08 12.82 -28.14
N VAL A 275 1.98 13.55 -27.90
CA VAL A 275 0.74 13.01 -27.31
C VAL A 275 0.10 11.97 -28.23
N ASP A 276 0.11 12.17 -29.55
CA ASP A 276 -0.55 11.28 -30.50
C ASP A 276 0.17 9.93 -30.59
N ALA A 277 1.50 9.93 -30.57
CA ALA A 277 2.31 8.73 -30.48
C ALA A 277 2.00 7.94 -29.19
N CYS A 278 1.85 8.63 -28.06
CA CYS A 278 1.42 8.00 -26.81
C CYS A 278 0.03 7.37 -26.94
N VAL A 279 -0.95 8.11 -27.47
CA VAL A 279 -2.33 7.62 -27.63
C VAL A 279 -2.36 6.38 -28.54
N GLY A 280 -1.61 6.39 -29.65
CA GLY A 280 -1.49 5.26 -30.55
C GLY A 280 -0.94 4.01 -29.86
N VAL A 281 0.14 4.17 -29.08
CA VAL A 281 0.74 3.06 -28.34
C VAL A 281 -0.19 2.53 -27.25
N LEU A 282 -0.81 3.40 -26.45
CA LEU A 282 -1.66 2.97 -25.34
C LEU A 282 -2.98 2.36 -25.81
N THR A 283 -3.54 2.82 -26.94
CA THR A 283 -4.75 2.23 -27.52
C THR A 283 -4.50 0.79 -28.00
N ALA A 284 -3.27 0.46 -28.38
CA ALA A 284 -2.88 -0.89 -28.79
C ALA A 284 -2.56 -1.84 -27.62
N LYS A 285 -2.51 -1.34 -26.38
CA LYS A 285 -2.23 -2.15 -25.20
C LYS A 285 -3.52 -2.66 -24.54
N PRO A 286 -3.48 -3.81 -23.84
CA PRO A 286 -4.54 -4.20 -22.93
C PRO A 286 -4.83 -3.05 -21.95
N TYR A 287 -6.10 -2.79 -21.66
CA TYR A 287 -6.45 -1.73 -20.73
C TYR A 287 -6.02 -2.08 -19.29
N GLY A 288 -6.24 -3.34 -18.88
CA GLY A 288 -5.97 -3.84 -17.53
C GLY A 288 -7.06 -3.48 -16.52
N ARG A 289 -6.84 -3.84 -15.26
CA ARG A 289 -7.69 -3.47 -14.11
C ARG A 289 -6.87 -2.81 -13.01
N TRP A 290 -7.50 -2.00 -12.18
CA TRP A 290 -6.80 -1.34 -11.06
C TRP A 290 -6.34 -2.32 -9.98
N ASP A 291 -7.02 -3.46 -9.83
CA ASP A 291 -6.56 -4.59 -9.02
C ASP A 291 -5.37 -5.33 -9.67
N GLU A 292 -5.13 -5.10 -10.95
CA GLU A 292 -4.06 -5.67 -11.76
C GLU A 292 -3.17 -4.57 -12.35
N THR A 293 -2.72 -3.67 -11.48
CA THR A 293 -1.82 -2.56 -11.84
C THR A 293 -0.37 -3.03 -12.09
N TRP A 294 -0.22 -4.29 -12.46
CA TRP A 294 0.99 -4.99 -12.84
C TRP A 294 0.77 -5.55 -14.25
N GLY A 295 1.82 -5.58 -15.07
CA GLY A 295 1.71 -6.03 -16.46
C GLY A 295 1.91 -4.91 -17.49
N ASP A 296 1.95 -5.29 -18.77
CA ASP A 296 2.07 -4.34 -19.88
C ASP A 296 0.70 -3.78 -20.30
N ASN A 297 0.08 -3.00 -19.42
CA ASN A 297 -1.26 -2.45 -19.63
C ASN A 297 -1.36 -0.92 -19.39
N VAL A 298 -2.50 -0.34 -19.76
CA VAL A 298 -2.78 1.11 -19.63
C VAL A 298 -2.88 1.51 -18.16
N VAL A 299 -3.54 0.71 -17.33
CA VAL A 299 -3.77 1.00 -15.92
C VAL A 299 -2.46 1.05 -15.11
N CYS A 300 -1.49 0.17 -15.36
CA CYS A 300 -0.14 0.23 -14.79
C CYS A 300 0.54 1.57 -15.10
N ARG A 301 0.43 2.04 -16.35
CA ARG A 301 0.98 3.33 -16.78
C ARG A 301 0.24 4.51 -16.14
N GLY A 302 -1.05 4.35 -15.88
CA GLY A 302 -1.84 5.29 -15.09
C GLY A 302 -1.25 5.53 -13.69
N ILE A 303 -0.79 4.49 -13.00
CA ILE A 303 -0.07 4.67 -11.73
C ILE A 303 1.25 5.40 -11.95
N HIS A 304 2.02 5.00 -12.96
CA HIS A 304 3.35 5.55 -13.16
C HIS A 304 3.36 7.01 -13.61
N VAL A 305 2.34 7.48 -14.34
CA VAL A 305 2.24 8.91 -14.69
C VAL A 305 1.86 9.75 -13.47
N ILE A 306 1.06 9.23 -12.53
CA ILE A 306 0.77 9.89 -11.25
C ILE A 306 2.06 10.01 -10.42
N LEU A 307 2.85 8.93 -10.36
CA LEU A 307 4.12 8.91 -9.61
C LEU A 307 5.21 9.77 -10.27
N ALA A 308 5.15 9.97 -11.59
CA ALA A 308 6.05 10.86 -12.32
C ALA A 308 5.93 12.32 -11.88
N ALA A 309 4.81 12.74 -11.29
CA ALA A 309 4.67 14.08 -10.70
C ALA A 309 5.58 14.29 -9.47
N ILE A 310 6.00 13.22 -8.82
CA ILE A 310 6.86 13.26 -7.62
C ILE A 310 8.32 13.00 -8.00
N ARG A 311 8.57 11.99 -8.85
CA ARG A 311 9.92 11.53 -9.25
C ARG A 311 9.96 11.11 -10.72
N PRO A 312 9.98 12.07 -11.66
CA PRO A 312 9.94 11.78 -13.09
C PRO A 312 11.13 10.94 -13.55
N GLU A 313 12.32 11.13 -12.95
CA GLU A 313 13.55 10.40 -13.26
C GLU A 313 13.48 8.90 -12.96
N VAL A 314 12.56 8.49 -12.07
CA VAL A 314 12.30 7.08 -11.77
C VAL A 314 11.10 6.57 -12.54
N HIS A 315 10.04 7.36 -12.68
CA HIS A 315 8.74 6.83 -13.09
C HIS A 315 8.41 7.04 -14.57
N CYS A 316 9.00 8.02 -15.26
CA CYS A 316 8.68 8.30 -16.66
C CYS A 316 9.00 7.12 -17.59
N ALA A 317 10.14 6.45 -17.40
CA ALA A 317 10.50 5.25 -18.16
C ALA A 317 9.41 4.16 -18.13
N HIS A 318 8.65 4.08 -17.03
CA HIS A 318 7.58 3.09 -16.86
C HIS A 318 6.27 3.44 -17.58
N VAL A 319 6.07 4.72 -17.91
CA VAL A 319 4.93 5.20 -18.72
C VAL A 319 5.15 4.91 -20.21
N GLY A 320 6.42 4.80 -20.63
CA GLY A 320 6.83 4.64 -22.02
C GLY A 320 6.38 3.34 -22.71
N PRO A 321 6.68 3.19 -24.02
CA PRO A 321 6.26 2.04 -24.82
C PRO A 321 6.72 0.70 -24.27
N THR A 322 7.95 0.65 -23.76
CA THR A 322 8.60 -0.55 -23.19
C THR A 322 8.20 -0.81 -21.72
N GLY A 323 7.52 0.15 -21.08
CA GLY A 323 7.16 0.08 -19.67
C GLY A 323 8.35 0.11 -18.70
N GLY A 324 9.57 0.39 -19.17
CA GLY A 324 10.78 0.55 -18.36
C GLY A 324 11.09 -0.62 -17.42
N GLY A 325 10.65 -1.83 -17.77
CA GLY A 325 10.79 -3.02 -16.92
C GLY A 325 9.82 -3.09 -15.73
N LYS A 326 8.88 -2.15 -15.60
CA LYS A 326 7.82 -2.16 -14.56
C LYS A 326 6.45 -2.48 -15.14
N CYS A 327 6.00 -1.75 -16.16
CA CYS A 327 4.78 -2.08 -16.89
C CYS A 327 5.11 -3.01 -18.05
N VAL A 328 5.58 -4.21 -17.71
CA VAL A 328 5.94 -5.27 -18.66
C VAL A 328 5.12 -6.51 -18.36
N GLU A 329 4.88 -7.32 -19.38
CA GLU A 329 4.17 -8.59 -19.21
C GLU A 329 5.03 -9.54 -18.39
N THR A 330 4.41 -10.16 -17.38
CA THR A 330 5.13 -11.04 -16.47
C THR A 330 4.30 -12.24 -16.09
N HIS A 331 4.95 -13.41 -16.05
CA HIS A 331 4.32 -14.60 -15.52
C HIS A 331 3.97 -14.43 -14.04
N TYR A 332 2.67 -14.49 -13.75
CA TYR A 332 2.10 -14.42 -12.41
C TYR A 332 2.81 -15.35 -11.41
N ASN A 333 2.94 -16.63 -11.76
CA ASN A 333 3.57 -17.65 -10.90
C ASN A 333 5.07 -17.45 -10.65
N ILE A 334 5.72 -16.59 -11.44
CA ILE A 334 7.15 -16.30 -11.26
C ILE A 334 7.29 -15.06 -10.41
N ASN A 335 6.66 -13.95 -10.81
CA ASN A 335 6.95 -12.66 -10.19
C ASN A 335 6.12 -12.37 -8.95
N TYR A 336 4.88 -12.86 -8.88
CA TYR A 336 4.03 -12.61 -7.72
C TYR A 336 4.54 -13.31 -6.46
N PHE A 337 5.14 -14.48 -6.62
CA PHE A 337 5.62 -15.32 -5.53
C PHE A 337 7.15 -15.27 -5.34
N ASN A 338 7.86 -14.34 -5.99
CA ASN A 338 9.31 -14.21 -5.82
C ASN A 338 9.68 -13.39 -4.58
N ASP A 339 9.26 -13.87 -3.42
CA ASP A 339 9.51 -13.22 -2.13
C ASP A 339 11.03 -13.19 -1.80
N VAL A 340 11.81 -14.14 -2.33
CA VAL A 340 13.28 -14.13 -2.21
C VAL A 340 13.91 -12.90 -2.87
N GLU A 341 13.48 -12.55 -4.09
CA GLU A 341 14.00 -11.35 -4.77
C GLU A 341 13.60 -10.05 -4.04
N LEU A 342 12.37 -10.03 -3.50
CA LEU A 342 11.75 -8.85 -2.92
C LEU A 342 12.20 -8.58 -1.48
N PHE A 343 12.20 -9.62 -0.65
CA PHE A 343 12.41 -9.57 0.79
C PHE A 343 13.70 -10.29 1.23
N GLY A 344 14.40 -10.97 0.33
CA GLY A 344 15.61 -11.73 0.68
C GLY A 344 15.34 -13.10 1.29
N GLY A 345 14.08 -13.54 1.37
CA GLY A 345 13.70 -14.87 1.85
C GLY A 345 12.20 -15.14 1.70
N GLU A 346 11.81 -16.43 1.75
CA GLU A 346 10.42 -16.87 1.61
C GLU A 346 9.57 -16.69 2.88
N ARG A 347 10.22 -16.37 4.01
CA ARG A 347 9.59 -16.29 5.34
C ARG A 347 9.74 -14.92 5.98
N ALA A 348 9.78 -13.87 5.16
CA ALA A 348 9.97 -12.50 5.62
C ALA A 348 8.90 -12.02 6.62
N PHE A 349 7.74 -12.68 6.71
CA PHE A 349 6.69 -12.31 7.67
C PHE A 349 6.34 -13.47 8.62
N SER A 350 7.34 -14.26 9.00
CA SER A 350 7.22 -15.33 10.00
C SER A 350 8.11 -15.05 11.20
N CYS A 351 7.64 -15.38 12.40
CA CYS A 351 8.49 -15.37 13.59
C CYS A 351 9.40 -16.61 13.59
N GLU A 352 10.69 -16.42 13.86
CA GLU A 352 11.67 -17.51 13.86
C GLU A 352 11.36 -18.60 14.89
N THR A 353 10.76 -18.23 16.02
CA THR A 353 10.53 -19.13 17.17
C THR A 353 9.39 -20.14 16.98
N TYR A 354 8.63 -20.09 15.90
CA TYR A 354 7.49 -20.99 15.65
C TYR A 354 7.76 -22.06 14.57
N TRP A 355 9.02 -22.27 14.17
CA TRP A 355 9.44 -23.24 13.14
C TRP A 355 10.74 -23.97 13.49
#